data_AF-A0AAU5TK75-F1
#
_entry.id   AF-A0AAU5TK75-F1
#
_cell.length_a   1.000
_cell.length_b   1.000
_cell.length_c   1.000
_cell.angle_alpha   90.00
_cell.angle_beta   90.00
_cell.angle_gamma   90.00
#
_symmetry.space_group_name_H-M   'P 1'
#
loop_
_entity.id
_entity.type
_entity.pdbx_description
1 polymer ?
#
loop_
_entity_poly.entity_id
_entity_poly.type
_entity_poly.pdbx_seq_one_letter_code
_entity_poly.pdbx_strand_id
1 'polypeptide(L)'
;MVAAAEQLAAVDSVVVMRRDGHALYRNQPTAPGRLARPAAGRVLIAEQFRPYTVEEAERFWAIQRRLHSVMPQYRDDLTAIGALACPLMPSALHPLRLVAPGPAVALPLPV
;
A
#
# COMPACT_ATOMS: atom_id res chain seq x y z
N MET A 1 -13.91 9.41 -6.28
CA MET A 1 -14.32 10.00 -4.98
C MET A 1 -13.57 11.28 -4.63
N VAL A 2 -12.23 11.37 -4.57
CA VAL A 2 -11.55 12.65 -4.27
C VAL A 2 -11.45 13.59 -5.48
N ALA A 3 -11.07 13.06 -6.65
CA ALA A 3 -10.96 13.86 -7.88
C ALA A 3 -12.29 14.52 -8.30
N ALA A 4 -13.42 13.82 -8.11
CA ALA A 4 -14.75 14.34 -8.43
C ALA A 4 -15.15 15.50 -7.50
N ALA A 5 -14.88 15.38 -6.19
CA ALA A 5 -15.17 16.45 -5.24
C ALA A 5 -14.39 17.74 -5.57
N GLU A 6 -13.14 17.58 -6.02
CA GLU A 6 -12.30 18.68 -6.47
C GLU A 6 -12.79 19.28 -7.81
N GLN A 7 -13.11 18.44 -8.80
CA GLN A 7 -13.59 18.90 -10.11
C GLN A 7 -14.92 19.65 -10.05
N LEU A 8 -15.82 19.20 -9.17
CA LEU A 8 -17.14 19.79 -8.99
C LEU A 8 -17.14 21.00 -8.03
N ALA A 9 -15.97 21.37 -7.49
CA ALA A 9 -15.85 22.37 -6.43
C ALA A 9 -16.85 22.13 -5.27
N ALA A 10 -17.09 20.86 -4.94
CA ALA A 10 -18.08 20.45 -3.94
C ALA A 10 -17.60 20.70 -2.49
N VAL A 11 -16.36 21.17 -2.33
CA VAL A 11 -15.70 21.41 -1.04
C VAL A 11 -14.91 22.71 -1.07
N ASP A 12 -14.85 23.39 0.07
CA ASP A 12 -14.11 24.66 0.22
C ASP A 12 -12.59 24.48 0.29
N SER A 13 -12.11 23.26 0.53
CA SER A 13 -10.68 22.95 0.43
C SER A 13 -10.44 21.45 0.29
N VAL A 14 -9.34 21.10 -0.34
CA VAL A 14 -8.84 19.72 -0.40
C VAL A 14 -7.40 19.69 0.09
N VAL A 15 -7.11 18.80 1.04
CA VAL A 15 -5.76 18.57 1.55
C VAL A 15 -5.44 17.07 1.44
N VAL A 16 -4.31 16.75 0.83
CA VAL A 16 -3.71 15.41 0.89
C VAL A 16 -2.54 15.48 1.84
N MET A 17 -2.57 14.66 2.88
CA MET A 17 -1.58 14.65 3.95
C MET A 17 -1.08 13.23 4.20
N ARG A 18 0.20 13.15 4.56
CA ARG A 18 0.83 11.93 5.08
C ARG A 18 0.41 11.69 6.51
N ARG A 19 0.67 10.47 6.99
CA ARG A 19 0.32 10.04 8.35
C ARG A 19 1.07 10.81 9.44
N ASP A 20 2.25 11.33 9.12
CA ASP A 20 3.06 12.20 9.97
C ASP A 20 2.54 13.66 10.03
N GLY A 21 1.44 13.96 9.34
CA GLY A 21 0.84 15.30 9.27
C GLY A 21 1.45 16.18 8.18
N HIS A 22 2.41 15.69 7.39
CA HIS A 22 3.00 16.46 6.30
C HIS A 22 2.00 16.64 5.16
N ALA A 23 1.66 17.89 4.83
CA ALA A 23 0.75 18.21 3.73
C ALA A 23 1.49 18.14 2.38
N LEU A 24 1.05 17.21 1.52
CA LEU A 24 1.61 17.01 0.18
C LEU A 24 0.92 17.86 -0.88
N TYR A 25 -0.34 18.16 -0.65
CA TYR A 25 -1.15 18.96 -1.54
C TYR A 25 -2.19 19.72 -0.74
N ARG A 26 -2.35 21.00 -1.07
CA ARG A 26 -3.42 21.84 -0.57
C ARG A 26 -3.98 22.63 -1.74
N ASN A 27 -5.30 22.55 -1.90
CA ASN A 27 -6.03 23.36 -2.85
C ASN A 27 -7.10 24.14 -2.09
N GLN A 28 -7.06 25.44 -2.25
CA GLN A 28 -8.07 26.37 -1.76
C GLN A 28 -8.63 27.11 -2.98
N PRO A 29 -9.96 27.32 -3.07
CA PRO A 29 -10.57 28.12 -4.11
C PRO A 29 -9.96 29.52 -4.11
N THR A 30 -9.40 29.93 -5.25
CA THR A 30 -8.92 31.30 -5.47
C THR A 30 -10.05 32.25 -5.83
N ALA A 31 -11.22 31.71 -6.18
CA ALA A 31 -12.48 32.42 -6.40
C ALA A 31 -13.67 31.43 -6.23
N PRO A 32 -14.90 31.92 -6.00
CA PRO A 32 -16.09 31.06 -5.98
C PRO A 32 -16.18 30.23 -7.27
N GLY A 33 -16.24 28.91 -7.13
CA GLY A 33 -16.42 27.99 -8.25
C GLY A 33 -15.18 27.69 -9.09
N ARG A 34 -13.96 28.09 -8.68
CA ARG A 34 -12.74 27.70 -9.41
C ARG A 34 -11.59 27.35 -8.47
N LEU A 35 -11.33 26.04 -8.35
CA LEU A 35 -10.09 25.53 -7.77
C LEU A 35 -8.93 25.73 -8.76
N ALA A 36 -7.79 26.20 -8.27
CA ALA A 36 -6.70 26.73 -9.11
C ALA A 36 -6.13 25.68 -10.08
N ARG A 37 -5.98 24.41 -9.64
CA ARG A 37 -5.58 23.25 -10.47
C ARG A 37 -6.00 21.94 -9.79
N PRO A 38 -7.02 21.21 -10.27
CA PRO A 38 -7.44 19.96 -9.62
C PRO A 38 -6.36 18.88 -9.78
N ALA A 39 -5.72 18.49 -8.67
CA ALA A 39 -4.66 17.48 -8.68
C ALA A 39 -4.70 16.53 -7.47
N ALA A 40 -5.61 16.70 -6.52
CA ALA A 40 -5.67 15.90 -5.30
C ALA A 40 -5.75 14.40 -5.58
N GLY A 41 -6.56 13.99 -6.57
CA GLY A 41 -6.66 12.59 -6.98
C GLY A 41 -5.34 12.02 -7.51
N ARG A 42 -4.59 12.82 -8.30
CA ARG A 42 -3.29 12.41 -8.83
C ARG A 42 -2.24 12.30 -7.73
N VAL A 43 -2.21 13.27 -6.81
CA VAL A 43 -1.28 13.25 -5.66
C VAL A 43 -1.56 12.05 -4.76
N LEU A 44 -2.84 11.77 -4.48
CA LEU A 44 -3.23 10.61 -3.67
C LEU A 44 -2.79 9.29 -4.32
N ILE A 45 -3.03 9.12 -5.63
CA ILE A 45 -2.60 7.92 -6.36
C ILE A 45 -1.07 7.81 -6.34
N ALA A 46 -0.35 8.91 -6.57
CA ALA A 46 1.12 8.92 -6.53
C ALA A 46 1.66 8.45 -5.17
N GLU A 47 1.05 8.87 -4.07
CA GLU A 47 1.44 8.40 -2.74
C GLU A 47 1.04 6.95 -2.46
N GLN A 48 -0.09 6.48 -2.97
CA GLN A 48 -0.49 5.07 -2.83
C GLN A 48 0.50 4.12 -3.51
N PHE A 49 1.09 4.54 -4.64
CA PHE A 49 2.09 3.77 -5.38
C PHE A 49 3.53 4.17 -5.05
N ARG A 50 3.75 5.02 -4.06
CA ARG A 50 5.10 5.40 -3.64
C ARG A 50 5.84 4.17 -3.10
N PRO A 51 7.08 3.92 -3.54
CA PRO A 51 7.91 2.87 -2.96
C PRO A 51 8.12 3.08 -1.45
N TYR A 52 8.18 1.97 -0.73
CA TYR A 52 8.47 1.94 0.69
C TYR A 52 9.96 2.23 0.89
N THR A 53 10.26 2.98 1.93
CA THR A 53 11.62 3.00 2.49
C THR A 53 11.96 1.64 3.10
N VAL A 54 13.26 1.38 3.28
CA VAL A 54 13.74 0.18 3.97
C VAL A 54 13.09 0.04 5.35
N GLU A 55 13.06 1.11 6.13
CA GLU A 55 12.46 1.14 7.47
C GLU A 55 10.94 0.84 7.45
N GLU A 56 10.20 1.42 6.50
CA GLU A 56 8.76 1.15 6.32
C GLU A 56 8.52 -0.33 6.00
N ALA A 57 9.32 -0.92 5.11
CA ALA A 57 9.21 -2.32 4.70
C ALA A 57 9.58 -3.29 5.84
N GLU A 58 10.65 -3.02 6.59
CA GLU A 58 11.02 -3.81 7.77
C GLU A 58 9.94 -3.80 8.85
N ARG A 59 9.40 -2.61 9.15
CA ARG A 59 8.29 -2.43 10.10
C ARG A 59 7.05 -3.16 9.64
N PHE A 60 6.71 -3.08 8.35
CA PHE A 60 5.59 -3.81 7.78
C PHE A 60 5.74 -5.32 8.01
N TRP A 61 6.89 -5.91 7.66
CA TRP A 61 7.09 -7.35 7.85
C TRP A 61 7.12 -7.79 9.31
N ALA A 62 7.63 -6.95 10.21
CA ALA A 62 7.58 -7.23 11.64
C ALA A 62 6.13 -7.31 12.16
N ILE A 63 5.28 -6.36 11.75
CA ILE A 63 3.85 -6.35 12.10
C ILE A 63 3.15 -7.54 11.47
N GLN A 64 3.40 -7.81 10.18
CA GLN A 64 2.82 -8.91 9.44
C GLN A 64 3.06 -10.27 10.14
N ARG A 65 4.31 -10.56 10.52
CA ARG A 65 4.66 -11.78 11.25
C ARG A 65 3.94 -11.90 12.59
N ARG A 66 3.83 -10.79 13.33
CA ARG A 66 3.09 -10.75 14.60
C ARG A 66 1.60 -10.99 14.39
N LEU A 67 1.00 -10.42 13.35
CA LEU A 67 -0.41 -10.65 13.04
C LEU A 67 -0.66 -12.12 12.65
N HIS A 68 0.21 -12.73 11.85
CA HIS A 68 0.09 -14.16 11.53
C HIS A 68 0.17 -15.08 12.76
N SER A 69 0.88 -14.68 13.83
CA SER A 69 0.95 -15.48 15.06
C SER A 69 -0.25 -15.27 15.99
N VAL A 70 -0.75 -14.04 16.12
CA VAL A 70 -1.87 -13.72 17.03
C VAL A 70 -3.26 -13.88 16.39
N MET A 71 -3.33 -13.90 15.05
CA MET A 71 -4.57 -13.88 14.28
C MET A 71 -4.55 -14.92 13.15
N PRO A 72 -4.41 -16.22 13.47
CA PRO A 72 -4.29 -17.27 12.46
C PRO A 72 -5.54 -17.42 11.57
N GLN A 73 -6.71 -16.99 12.04
CA GLN A 73 -7.96 -17.03 11.27
C GLN A 73 -8.00 -16.04 10.10
N TYR A 74 -7.12 -15.03 10.08
CA TYR A 74 -7.03 -14.02 9.01
C TYR A 74 -5.83 -14.23 8.09
N ARG A 75 -5.28 -15.45 8.04
CA ARG A 75 -4.07 -15.75 7.25
C ARG A 75 -4.19 -15.37 5.78
N ASP A 76 -5.34 -15.61 5.17
CA ASP A 76 -5.56 -15.31 3.75
C ASP A 76 -5.59 -13.81 3.50
N ASP A 77 -6.32 -13.05 4.33
CA ASP A 77 -6.36 -11.59 4.26
C ASP A 77 -4.98 -10.96 4.48
N LEU A 78 -4.24 -11.46 5.47
CA LEU A 78 -2.88 -11.01 5.73
C LEU A 78 -1.97 -11.31 4.52
N THR A 79 -2.09 -12.49 3.91
CA THR A 79 -1.35 -12.84 2.69
C THR A 79 -1.70 -11.91 1.53
N ALA A 80 -2.99 -11.60 1.36
CA ALA A 80 -3.46 -10.67 0.32
C ALA A 80 -2.91 -9.25 0.53
N ILE A 81 -2.89 -8.75 1.77
CA ILE A 81 -2.27 -7.46 2.13
C ILE A 81 -0.77 -7.46 1.79
N GLY A 82 -0.07 -8.55 2.13
CA GLY A 82 1.35 -8.71 1.78
C GLY A 82 1.61 -8.70 0.28
N ALA A 83 0.73 -9.33 -0.51
CA ALA A 83 0.82 -9.36 -1.97
C ALA A 83 0.63 -7.97 -2.60
N LEU A 84 -0.22 -7.11 -2.02
CA LEU A 84 -0.39 -5.73 -2.46
C LEU A 84 0.82 -4.84 -2.10
N ALA A 85 1.44 -5.08 -0.94
CA ALA A 85 2.57 -4.28 -0.47
C ALA A 85 3.90 -4.65 -1.14
N CYS A 86 4.11 -5.93 -1.46
CA CYS A 86 5.39 -6.45 -1.96
C CYS A 86 5.95 -5.70 -3.19
N PRO A 87 5.15 -5.36 -4.23
CA PRO A 87 5.67 -4.62 -5.39
C PRO A 87 6.20 -3.22 -5.05
N LEU A 88 5.79 -2.65 -3.91
CA LEU A 88 6.22 -1.33 -3.46
C LEU A 88 7.49 -1.38 -2.61
N MET A 89 7.97 -2.56 -2.24
CA MET A 89 9.14 -2.71 -1.35
C MET A 89 10.46 -2.72 -2.12
N PRO A 90 11.58 -2.37 -1.46
CA PRO A 90 12.91 -2.67 -1.96
C PRO A 90 13.06 -4.16 -2.26
N SER A 91 13.68 -4.51 -3.38
CA SER A 91 13.82 -5.91 -3.84
C SER A 91 14.52 -6.81 -2.81
N ALA A 92 15.47 -6.27 -2.04
CA ALA A 92 16.16 -6.98 -0.97
C ALA A 92 15.24 -7.45 0.17
N LEU A 93 14.05 -6.84 0.30
CA LEU A 93 13.05 -7.14 1.33
C LEU A 93 11.83 -7.87 0.75
N HIS A 94 11.88 -8.29 -0.51
CA HIS A 94 10.84 -9.14 -1.06
C HIS A 94 10.90 -10.52 -0.40
N PRO A 95 9.75 -11.16 -0.11
CA PRO A 95 9.74 -12.52 0.40
C PRO A 95 10.47 -13.43 -0.58
N LEU A 96 11.41 -14.23 -0.07
CA LEU A 96 12.02 -15.29 -0.83
C LEU A 96 10.91 -16.22 -1.31
N ARG A 97 10.67 -16.24 -2.63
CA ARG A 97 9.77 -17.22 -3.22
C ARG A 97 10.44 -18.58 -3.09
N LEU A 98 9.91 -19.42 -2.20
CA LEU A 98 10.19 -20.84 -2.25
C LEU A 98 9.79 -21.31 -3.65
N VAL A 99 10.77 -21.83 -4.40
CA VAL A 99 10.50 -22.52 -5.65
C VAL A 99 9.49 -23.61 -5.33
N ALA A 100 8.39 -23.66 -6.10
CA ALA A 100 7.37 -24.67 -5.91
C ALA A 100 8.05 -26.05 -5.83
N PRO A 101 7.71 -26.89 -4.84
CA PRO A 101 8.32 -28.20 -4.73
C PRO A 101 8.16 -28.92 -6.07
N GLY A 102 9.27 -29.35 -6.65
CA GLY A 102 9.28 -30.21 -7.82
C GLY A 102 8.45 -31.48 -7.55
N PRO A 103 8.05 -32.22 -8.59
CA PRO A 103 7.25 -33.42 -8.43
C PRO A 103 7.89 -34.31 -7.35
N ALA A 104 7.12 -34.61 -6.31
CA ALA A 104 7.57 -35.43 -5.20
C ALA A 104 7.98 -36.79 -5.77
N VAL A 105 9.28 -37.05 -5.87
CA VAL A 105 9.79 -38.38 -6.18
C VAL A 105 9.40 -39.25 -5.00
N ALA A 106 8.51 -40.20 -5.24
CA ALA A 106 8.13 -41.19 -4.24
C ALA A 106 9.40 -41.91 -3.79
N LEU A 107 9.73 -41.79 -2.51
CA LEU A 107 10.84 -42.54 -1.92
C LEU A 107 10.49 -44.04 -1.99
N PRO A 108 11.40 -44.90 -2.49
CA PRO A 108 11.14 -46.33 -2.54
C PRO A 108 10.91 -46.86 -1.12
N LEU A 109 9.80 -47.57 -0.93
CA LEU A 109 9.52 -48.26 0.32
C LEU A 109 10.56 -49.38 0.52
N PRO A 110 11.12 -49.54 1.73
CA PRO A 110 12.01 -50.65 2.03
C PRO A 110 11.24 -51.98 1.93
N VAL A 111 11.84 -52.93 1.22
CA VAL A 111 11.41 -54.34 1.11
C VAL A 111 11.67 -55.12 2.39
#